data_AF-A0A9D7KSJ1-F1
#
_entry.id   AF-A0A9D7KSJ1-F1
#
_cell.length_a   1.000
_cell.length_b   1.000
_cell.length_c   1.000
_cell.angle_alpha   90.00
_cell.angle_beta   90.00
_cell.angle_gamma   90.00
#
_symmetry.space_group_name_H-M   'P 1'
#
loop_
_entity.id
_entity.type
_entity.pdbx_description
1 polymer ?
#
loop_
_entity_poly.entity_id
_entity_poly.type
_entity_poly.pdbx_seq_one_letter_code
_entity_poly.pdbx_strand_id
1 'polypeptide(L)'
;MVILDYHLDAVDKQARSGMEILGHIKKNYPDTEVIMISGQDKIDIAVECMREGAYDYIVKNATSFIHVENTIERLFKHRSVIKNLEKYRTLNRVLIWGLILIVALSIGFLKN
;
A
#
# COMPACT_ATOMS: atom_id res chain seq x y z
N MET A 1 -5.66 1.82 -4.37
CA MET A 1 -6.26 2.04 -3.04
C MET A 1 -7.76 1.86 -3.19
N VAL A 2 -8.39 1.18 -2.24
CA VAL A 2 -9.83 0.89 -2.22
C VAL A 2 -10.38 1.27 -0.85
N ILE A 3 -11.54 1.91 -0.80
CA ILE A 3 -12.32 2.07 0.43
C ILE A 3 -13.43 1.03 0.38
N LEU A 4 -13.54 0.18 1.40
CA LEU A 4 -14.39 -1.01 1.38
C LEU A 4 -15.34 -1.02 2.56
N ASP A 5 -16.64 -1.15 2.27
CA ASP A 5 -17.64 -1.33 3.33
C ASP A 5 -17.55 -2.74 3.91
N TYR A 6 -17.63 -2.87 5.23
CA TYR A 6 -17.65 -4.18 5.89
C TYR A 6 -18.94 -4.96 5.55
N HIS A 7 -20.10 -4.29 5.51
CA HIS A 7 -21.43 -4.90 5.35
C HIS A 7 -21.94 -4.79 3.91
N LEU A 8 -21.15 -5.23 2.92
CA LEU A 8 -21.57 -5.23 1.51
C LEU A 8 -22.70 -6.23 1.20
N ASP A 9 -22.86 -7.24 2.04
CA ASP A 9 -23.86 -8.30 1.96
C ASP A 9 -25.16 -7.98 2.72
N ALA A 10 -25.31 -6.75 3.23
CA ALA A 10 -26.46 -6.36 4.05
C ALA A 10 -27.81 -6.47 3.31
N VAL A 11 -27.83 -6.32 1.98
CA VAL A 11 -29.05 -6.34 1.16
C VAL A 11 -29.26 -7.71 0.50
N ASP A 12 -28.19 -8.33 0.02
CA ASP A 12 -28.22 -9.64 -0.63
C ASP A 12 -27.30 -10.61 0.09
N LYS A 13 -27.88 -11.65 0.71
CA LYS A 13 -27.15 -12.67 1.46
C LYS A 13 -26.30 -13.60 0.58
N GLN A 14 -26.47 -13.56 -0.73
CA GLN A 14 -25.61 -14.27 -1.68
C GLN A 14 -24.40 -13.44 -2.11
N ALA A 15 -24.38 -12.13 -1.79
CA ALA A 15 -23.23 -11.29 -2.01
C ALA A 15 -22.10 -11.62 -1.03
N ARG A 16 -20.87 -11.32 -1.44
CA ARG A 16 -19.68 -11.47 -0.58
C ARG A 16 -19.64 -10.37 0.47
N SER A 17 -19.24 -10.72 1.68
CA SER A 17 -18.99 -9.74 2.74
C SER A 17 -17.76 -8.87 2.41
N GLY A 18 -17.65 -7.72 3.10
CA GLY A 18 -16.47 -6.86 2.98
C GLY A 18 -15.18 -7.59 3.38
N MET A 19 -15.24 -8.50 4.35
CA MET A 19 -14.08 -9.30 4.78
C MET A 19 -13.62 -10.27 3.69
N GLU A 20 -14.54 -10.97 3.03
CA GLU A 20 -14.21 -11.86 1.93
C GLU A 20 -13.58 -11.11 0.76
N ILE A 21 -14.09 -9.91 0.48
CA ILE A 21 -13.54 -9.03 -0.57
C ILE A 21 -12.16 -8.52 -0.17
N LEU A 22 -11.93 -8.13 1.09
CA LEU A 22 -10.61 -7.75 1.59
C LEU A 22 -9.60 -8.88 1.37
N GLY A 23 -9.93 -10.10 1.80
CA GLY A 23 -9.07 -11.27 1.61
C GLY A 23 -8.79 -11.55 0.13
N HIS A 24 -9.81 -11.41 -0.73
CA HIS A 24 -9.64 -11.55 -2.17
C HIS A 24 -8.72 -10.48 -2.76
N ILE A 25 -8.87 -9.21 -2.37
CA ILE A 25 -7.99 -8.13 -2.83
C ILE A 25 -6.55 -8.39 -2.37
N LYS A 26 -6.34 -8.70 -1.10
CA LYS A 26 -4.99 -8.89 -0.54
C LYS A 26 -4.28 -10.11 -1.11
N LYS A 27 -5.02 -11.16 -1.47
CA LYS A 27 -4.49 -12.34 -2.16
C LYS A 27 -4.05 -12.05 -3.59
N ASN A 28 -4.84 -11.31 -4.37
CA ASN A 28 -4.59 -11.13 -5.81
C ASN A 28 -3.84 -9.84 -6.14
N TYR A 29 -3.93 -8.83 -5.28
CA TYR A 29 -3.36 -7.50 -5.44
C TYR A 29 -2.76 -7.01 -4.11
N PRO A 30 -1.69 -7.67 -3.59
CA PRO A 30 -1.16 -7.42 -2.25
C PRO A 30 -0.75 -5.96 -2.00
N ASP A 31 -0.29 -5.24 -3.03
CA ASP A 31 0.12 -3.83 -2.96
C ASP A 31 -1.05 -2.83 -2.93
N THR A 32 -2.29 -3.32 -3.05
CA THR A 32 -3.48 -2.48 -2.97
C THR A 32 -3.81 -2.20 -1.52
N GLU A 33 -3.66 -0.93 -1.13
CA GLU A 33 -4.13 -0.46 0.17
C GLU A 33 -5.65 -0.49 0.24
N VAL A 34 -6.19 -1.08 1.31
CA VAL A 34 -7.63 -1.19 1.56
C VAL A 34 -7.94 -0.51 2.90
N ILE A 35 -8.81 0.48 2.87
CA ILE A 35 -9.34 1.14 4.07
C ILE A 35 -10.74 0.58 4.29
N MET A 36 -10.97 -0.06 5.42
CA MET A 36 -12.29 -0.57 5.79
C MET A 36 -13.14 0.57 6.36
N ILE A 37 -14.41 0.62 6.00
CA ILE A 37 -15.38 1.58 6.54
C ILE A 37 -16.63 0.84 7.03
N SER A 38 -17.07 1.09 8.25
CA SER A 38 -18.15 0.29 8.85
C SER A 38 -18.96 1.06 9.88
N GLY A 39 -20.26 0.81 9.95
CA GLY A 39 -21.11 1.36 11.02
C GLY A 39 -20.95 0.68 12.38
N GLN A 40 -20.18 -0.40 12.46
CA GLN A 40 -19.95 -1.12 13.72
C GLN A 40 -18.73 -0.59 14.46
N ASP A 41 -18.95 -0.23 15.72
CA ASP A 41 -17.91 0.18 16.67
C ASP A 41 -17.47 -1.00 17.55
N LYS A 42 -16.97 -2.05 16.90
CA LYS A 42 -16.44 -3.25 17.57
C LYS A 42 -14.95 -3.37 17.31
N ILE A 43 -14.16 -3.23 18.37
CA ILE A 43 -12.69 -3.30 18.29
C ILE A 43 -12.23 -4.64 17.71
N ASP A 44 -12.84 -5.75 18.09
CA ASP A 44 -12.44 -7.08 17.61
C ASP A 44 -12.52 -7.20 16.08
N ILE A 45 -13.56 -6.60 15.47
CA ILE A 45 -13.74 -6.58 14.01
C ILE A 45 -12.66 -5.72 13.36
N ALA A 46 -12.36 -4.55 13.93
CA ALA A 46 -11.29 -3.70 13.43
C ALA A 46 -9.96 -4.44 13.47
N VAL A 47 -9.64 -5.10 14.60
CA VAL A 47 -8.42 -5.91 14.76
C VAL A 47 -8.35 -7.03 13.73
N GLU A 48 -9.46 -7.73 13.47
CA GLU A 48 -9.55 -8.78 12.45
C GLU A 48 -9.27 -8.23 11.04
N CYS A 49 -9.90 -7.11 10.66
CA CYS A 49 -9.64 -6.45 9.37
C CYS A 49 -8.16 -6.12 9.20
N MET A 50 -7.53 -5.57 10.24
CA MET A 50 -6.11 -5.21 10.20
C MET A 50 -5.20 -6.44 10.09
N ARG A 51 -5.56 -7.56 10.77
CA ARG A 51 -4.84 -8.84 10.64
C ARG A 51 -4.93 -9.42 9.23
N GLU A 52 -6.06 -9.26 8.57
CA GLU A 52 -6.27 -9.64 7.17
C GLU A 52 -5.65 -8.67 6.15
N GLY A 53 -4.91 -7.66 6.62
CA GLY A 53 -4.12 -6.77 5.78
C GLY A 53 -4.82 -5.49 5.35
N ALA A 54 -5.93 -5.11 6.00
CA ALA A 54 -6.45 -3.75 5.88
C ALA A 54 -5.38 -2.74 6.36
N TYR A 55 -5.30 -1.62 5.66
CA TYR A 55 -4.40 -0.52 6.02
C TYR A 55 -4.92 0.25 7.23
N ASP A 56 -6.24 0.45 7.27
CA ASP A 56 -6.94 1.17 8.34
C ASP A 56 -8.40 0.70 8.42
N TYR A 57 -9.04 0.94 9.56
CA TYR A 57 -10.46 0.68 9.79
C TYR A 57 -11.12 1.93 10.38
N ILE A 58 -12.12 2.44 9.68
CA ILE A 58 -12.81 3.69 10.03
C ILE A 58 -14.28 3.38 10.38
N VAL A 59 -14.66 3.74 11.60
CA VAL A 59 -16.06 3.70 12.02
C VAL A 59 -16.81 4.86 11.36
N LYS A 60 -17.93 4.56 10.69
CA LYS A 60 -18.84 5.53 10.08
C LYS A 60 -19.49 6.36 11.16
N ASN A 61 -19.09 7.62 11.24
CA ASN A 61 -19.62 8.63 12.13
C ASN A 61 -19.50 10.00 11.45
N ALA A 62 -19.85 11.07 12.17
CA ALA A 62 -19.80 12.44 11.63
C ALA A 62 -18.40 12.89 11.17
N THR A 63 -17.32 12.29 11.69
CA THR A 63 -15.93 12.65 11.35
C THR A 63 -15.24 11.65 10.41
N SER A 64 -15.94 10.60 9.99
CA SER A 64 -15.36 9.53 9.16
C SER A 64 -14.74 10.02 7.85
N PHE A 65 -15.33 11.04 7.21
CA PHE A 65 -14.75 11.68 6.02
C PHE A 65 -13.38 12.32 6.29
N ILE A 66 -13.23 13.01 7.42
CA ILE A 66 -11.96 13.63 7.85
C ILE A 66 -10.91 12.55 8.11
N HIS A 67 -11.32 11.42 8.71
CA HIS A 67 -10.41 10.31 8.94
C HIS A 67 -9.94 9.69 7.62
N VAL A 68 -10.86 9.46 6.67
CA VAL A 68 -10.53 8.97 5.33
C VAL A 68 -9.53 9.91 4.65
N GLU A 69 -9.79 11.22 4.66
CA GLU A 69 -8.90 12.23 4.07
C GLU A 69 -7.49 12.16 4.68
N ASN A 70 -7.39 12.17 6.01
CA ASN A 70 -6.11 12.05 6.72
C ASN A 70 -5.37 10.74 6.37
N THR A 71 -6.09 9.62 6.29
CA THR A 71 -5.52 8.31 5.96
C THR A 71 -5.01 8.29 4.52
N ILE A 72 -5.74 8.90 3.58
CA ILE A 72 -5.33 9.09 2.19
C ILE A 72 -4.08 9.96 2.09
N GLU A 73 -4.05 11.10 2.77
CA GLU A 73 -2.88 11.99 2.79
C GLU A 73 -1.63 11.28 3.32
N ARG A 74 -1.77 10.53 4.43
CA ARG A 74 -0.68 9.73 5.01
C ARG A 74 -0.17 8.69 4.01
N LEU A 75 -1.07 7.99 3.33
CA LEU A 75 -0.72 6.99 2.30
C LEU A 75 0.05 7.60 1.13
N PHE A 76 -0.43 8.71 0.58
CA PHE A 76 0.26 9.38 -0.53
C PHE A 76 1.61 9.96 -0.11
N LYS A 77 1.71 10.51 1.11
CA LYS A 77 2.97 11.00 1.67
C LYS A 77 3.96 9.86 1.89
N HIS A 78 3.52 8.71 2.38
CA HIS A 78 4.38 7.55 2.54
C HIS A 78 4.91 7.05 1.18
N ARG A 79 4.03 6.96 0.18
CA ARG A 79 4.42 6.55 -1.19
C ARG A 79 5.40 7.52 -1.84
N SER A 80 5.27 8.83 -1.63
CA SER A 80 6.20 9.81 -2.21
C SER A 80 7.61 9.70 -1.62
N VAL A 81 7.71 9.42 -0.31
CA VAL A 81 9.00 9.20 0.36
C VAL A 81 9.69 7.95 -0.19
N ILE A 82 8.98 6.82 -0.32
CA ILE A 82 9.54 5.58 -0.88
C ILE A 82 10.01 5.81 -2.33
N LYS A 83 9.20 6.47 -3.15
CA LYS A 83 9.55 6.78 -4.55
C LYS A 83 10.83 7.61 -4.66
N ASN A 84 11.04 8.55 -3.74
CA ASN A 84 12.27 9.34 -3.70
C ASN A 84 13.48 8.47 -3.37
N LEU A 85 13.37 7.55 -2.41
CA LEU A 85 14.44 6.61 -2.05
C LEU A 85 14.80 5.68 -3.23
N GLU A 86 13.80 5.18 -3.96
CA GLU A 86 14.03 4.36 -5.16
C GLU A 86 14.78 5.12 -6.25
N LYS A 87 14.48 6.42 -6.42
CA LYS A 87 15.20 7.28 -7.35
C LYS A 87 16.68 7.42 -6.98
N TYR A 88 16.98 7.65 -5.70
CA TYR A 88 18.37 7.72 -5.21
C TYR A 88 19.10 6.38 -5.38
N ARG A 89 18.45 5.25 -5.06
CA ARG A 89 19.04 3.91 -5.25
C ARG A 89 19.35 3.62 -6.71
N THR A 90 18.44 4.01 -7.62
CA THR A 90 18.64 3.84 -9.06
C THR A 90 19.80 4.68 -9.56
N LEU A 91 19.89 5.95 -9.14
CA LEU A 91 21.01 6.83 -9.50
C LEU A 91 22.34 6.27 -8.99
N ASN A 92 22.42 5.85 -7.72
CA ASN A 92 23.63 5.28 -7.15
C ASN A 92 24.09 4.03 -7.91
N ARG A 93 23.15 3.16 -8.31
CA ARG A 93 23.46 1.97 -9.12
C ARG A 93 24.07 2.33 -10.47
N VAL A 94 23.53 3.35 -11.16
CA VAL A 94 24.07 3.82 -12.44
C VAL A 94 25.49 4.36 -12.27
N LEU A 95 25.76 5.12 -11.21
CA LEU A 95 27.09 5.64 -10.91
C LEU A 95 28.12 4.51 -10.67
N ILE A 96 27.75 3.48 -9.90
CA ILE A 96 28.61 2.32 -9.65
C ILE A 96 28.95 1.59 -10.95
N TRP A 97 27.96 1.30 -11.80
CA TRP A 97 28.20 0.65 -13.09
C TRP A 97 29.05 1.50 -14.03
N GLY A 98 28.85 2.82 -14.03
CA GLY A 98 29.69 3.75 -14.78
C GLY A 98 31.15 3.69 -14.32
N LEU A 99 31.40 3.69 -13.01
CA LEU A 99 32.75 3.59 -12.46
C LEU A 99 33.44 2.26 -12.83
N ILE A 100 32.73 1.14 -12.72
CA ILE A 100 33.23 -0.19 -13.11
C ILE A 100 33.63 -0.19 -14.59
N LEU A 101 32.81 0.41 -15.46
CA LEU A 101 33.08 0.50 -16.90
C LEU A 101 34.36 1.31 -17.19
N ILE A 102 34.54 2.46 -16.51
CA ILE A 102 35.73 3.30 -16.67
C ILE A 102 36.99 2.53 -16.29
N VAL A 103 36.99 1.85 -15.13
CA VAL A 103 38.13 1.06 -14.66
C VAL A 103 38.45 -0.08 -15.63
N ALA A 104 37.44 -0.78 -16.16
CA ALA A 104 37.62 -1.84 -17.14
C ALA A 104 38.29 -1.34 -18.43
N LEU A 105 37.88 -0.16 -18.92
CA LEU A 105 38.48 0.46 -20.10
C LEU A 105 39.94 0.87 -19.86
N SER A 106 40.28 1.43 -18.70
CA SER A 106 41.67 1.82 -18.38
C SER A 106 42.61 0.63 -18.29
N ILE A 107 42.15 -0.50 -17.72
CA ILE A 107 42.95 -1.74 -17.67
C ILE A 107 43.15 -2.31 -19.07
N GLY A 108 42.14 -2.24 -19.94
CA GLY A 108 42.25 -2.66 -21.34
C GLY A 108 43.27 -1.82 -22.11
N PHE A 109 43.31 -0.51 -21.88
CA PHE A 109 44.27 0.39 -22.50
C PHE A 109 45.72 0.15 -22.04
N LEU A 110 45.94 -0.17 -20.76
CA LEU A 110 47.27 -0.48 -20.22
C LEU A 110 47.87 -1.81 -20.72
N LYS A 111 47.03 -2.70 -21.28
CA LYS A 111 47.46 -4.00 -21.81
C LYS A 111 47.79 -3.99 -23.31
N ASN A 112 47.66 -2.86 -23.98
CA ASN A 112 47.85 -2.68 -25.42
C ASN A 112 49.02 -1.74 -25.70
#